data_AF-A0A3A5QYM9-F1
#
_entry.id   AF-A0A3A5QYM9-F1
#
_cell.length_a   1.000
_cell.length_b   1.000
_cell.length_c   1.000
_cell.angle_alpha   90.00
_cell.angle_beta   90.00
_cell.angle_gamma   90.00
#
_symmetry.space_group_name_H-M   'P 1'
#
loop_
_entity.id
_entity.type
_entity.pdbx_description
1 polymer ?
#
loop_
_entity_poly.entity_id
_entity_poly.type
_entity_poly.pdbx_seq_one_letter_code
_entity_poly.pdbx_strand_id
1 'polypeptide(L)'
;MKAFVFPGQGAQFVGMGKDLYENSALAKELFEKANDILGYRITDIMFNGTDEDLRQTKVTQPAVFLHSVISALCMGDDFKPEMTAGHSLGEFSALVAAGALSFEDGLKLVYARAMAMQKACEAQPSTMAAIIALPDEKVEEICAQVSAEGEVCVAANYNCPGQIVISGSIEGINKACELMKAAGAKRALPLKVGGAFHSPLMNPAKVELEAAINATEIHAPKCPVYQNVDAMPHTDPVEIKKNLVAQLTASVRWTQTVKNMVADGATDFTECGPGAVLQGLIKKIAPEATAHGIA
;
A
#
# COMPACT_ATOMS: atom_id res chain seq x y z
N MET A 1 6.60 21.31 -6.53
CA MET A 1 5.21 20.96 -6.15
C MET A 1 5.22 20.07 -4.92
N LYS A 2 4.20 20.15 -4.07
CA LYS A 2 4.05 19.34 -2.84
C LYS A 2 3.32 18.03 -3.14
N ALA A 3 3.99 16.93 -2.84
CA ALA A 3 3.47 15.58 -2.97
C ALA A 3 3.10 15.00 -1.60
N PHE A 4 1.92 14.41 -1.48
CA PHE A 4 1.48 13.73 -0.28
C PHE A 4 1.44 12.23 -0.54
N VAL A 5 2.19 11.47 0.26
CA VAL A 5 2.34 10.03 0.07
C VAL A 5 1.84 9.25 1.27
N PHE A 6 1.24 8.10 1.02
CA PHE A 6 0.55 7.34 2.05
C PHE A 6 1.16 5.93 2.18
N PRO A 7 1.61 5.52 3.38
CA PRO A 7 2.26 4.23 3.57
C PRO A 7 1.27 3.07 3.45
N GLY A 8 1.82 1.91 3.13
CA GLY A 8 1.08 0.65 3.05
C GLY A 8 1.09 -0.16 4.35
N GLN A 9 0.67 -1.42 4.23
CA GLN A 9 0.74 -2.39 5.32
C GLN A 9 2.19 -2.60 5.80
N GLY A 10 2.39 -2.77 7.11
CA GLY A 10 3.69 -3.00 7.74
C GLY A 10 4.24 -1.81 8.51
N ALA A 11 3.58 -0.65 8.44
CA ALA A 11 3.97 0.56 9.15
C ALA A 11 3.24 0.77 10.49
N GLN A 12 2.27 -0.09 10.81
CA GLN A 12 1.48 -0.01 12.05
C GLN A 12 2.31 -0.24 13.31
N PHE A 13 1.92 0.41 14.41
CA PHE A 13 2.48 0.22 15.74
C PHE A 13 1.41 0.45 16.82
N VAL A 14 1.57 -0.19 17.98
CA VAL A 14 0.65 0.01 19.12
C VAL A 14 0.76 1.46 19.63
N GLY A 15 -0.39 2.10 19.84
CA GLY A 15 -0.49 3.51 20.25
C GLY A 15 -0.68 4.47 19.07
N MET A 16 -0.60 4.00 17.83
CA MET A 16 -0.75 4.86 16.66
C MET A 16 -2.13 5.53 16.62
N GLY A 17 -2.15 6.83 16.30
CA GLY A 17 -3.38 7.62 16.23
C GLY A 17 -3.97 8.05 17.59
N LYS A 18 -3.44 7.56 18.72
CA LYS A 18 -3.94 7.93 20.06
C LYS A 18 -3.77 9.42 20.33
N ASP A 19 -2.59 9.98 20.06
CA ASP A 19 -2.33 11.40 20.24
C ASP A 19 -3.25 12.27 19.37
N LEU A 20 -3.53 11.85 18.13
CA LEU A 20 -4.49 12.52 17.25
C LEU A 20 -5.90 12.47 17.84
N TYR A 21 -6.34 11.29 18.28
CA TYR A 21 -7.66 11.08 18.88
C TYR A 21 -7.87 11.94 20.14
N GLU A 22 -6.85 12.09 20.98
CA GLU A 22 -6.93 12.85 22.23
C GLU A 22 -6.87 14.38 22.01
N ASN A 23 -6.15 14.84 20.98
CA ASN A 23 -5.86 16.26 20.79
C ASN A 23 -6.62 16.94 19.63
N SER A 24 -7.35 16.19 18.79
CA SER A 24 -8.13 16.73 17.67
C SER A 24 -9.58 16.27 17.72
N ALA A 25 -10.51 17.23 17.78
CA ALA A 25 -11.95 16.95 17.75
C ALA A 25 -12.38 16.25 16.46
N LEU A 26 -11.80 16.66 15.31
CA LEU A 26 -12.04 16.03 14.02
C LEU A 26 -11.50 14.60 14.00
N ALA A 27 -10.29 14.36 14.52
CA ALA A 27 -9.74 13.01 14.58
C ALA A 27 -10.62 12.10 15.42
N LYS A 28 -11.05 12.58 16.59
CA LYS A 28 -11.95 11.84 17.48
C LYS A 28 -13.26 11.46 16.79
N GLU A 29 -13.89 12.40 16.10
CA GLU A 29 -15.12 12.15 15.32
C GLU A 29 -14.90 11.07 14.26
N LEU A 30 -13.83 11.19 13.45
CA LEU A 30 -13.54 10.24 12.38
C LEU A 30 -13.19 8.85 12.89
N PHE A 31 -12.48 8.74 14.01
CA PHE A 31 -12.20 7.47 14.66
C PHE A 31 -13.44 6.80 15.23
N GLU A 32 -14.34 7.55 15.88
CA GLU A 32 -15.61 6.96 16.37
C GLU A 32 -16.52 6.56 15.21
N LYS A 33 -16.59 7.37 14.15
CA LYS A 33 -17.29 7.01 12.91
C LYS A 33 -16.71 5.74 12.28
N ALA A 34 -15.39 5.55 12.33
CA ALA A 34 -14.76 4.33 11.87
C ALA A 34 -15.14 3.11 12.72
N ASN A 35 -15.25 3.27 14.05
CA ASN A 35 -15.74 2.21 14.94
C ASN A 35 -17.16 1.77 14.53
N ASP A 36 -18.04 2.73 14.24
CA ASP A 36 -19.42 2.44 13.81
C ASP A 36 -19.46 1.72 12.46
N ILE A 37 -18.67 2.17 11.47
CA ILE A 37 -18.61 1.56 10.13
C ILE A 37 -18.08 0.12 10.20
N LEU A 38 -17.08 -0.13 11.02
CA LEU A 38 -16.47 -1.45 11.17
C LEU A 38 -17.29 -2.39 12.06
N GLY A 39 -18.18 -1.86 12.90
CA GLY A 39 -18.98 -2.63 13.85
C GLY A 39 -18.17 -3.14 15.06
N TYR A 40 -16.95 -2.64 15.25
CA TYR A 40 -16.12 -2.92 16.42
C TYR A 40 -15.18 -1.74 16.71
N ARG A 41 -14.69 -1.67 17.94
CA ARG A 41 -13.79 -0.60 18.38
C ARG A 41 -12.36 -0.82 17.91
N ILE A 42 -12.07 -0.44 16.67
CA ILE A 42 -10.71 -0.52 16.13
C ILE A 42 -9.74 0.37 16.91
N THR A 43 -10.22 1.49 17.47
CA THR A 43 -9.44 2.38 18.33
C THR A 43 -8.85 1.67 19.54
N ASP A 44 -9.59 0.75 20.16
CA ASP A 44 -9.11 0.05 21.36
C ASP A 44 -7.90 -0.83 21.01
N ILE A 45 -7.93 -1.45 19.82
CA ILE A 45 -6.83 -2.25 19.28
C ILE A 45 -5.66 -1.38 18.84
N MET A 46 -5.94 -0.27 18.14
CA MET A 46 -4.91 0.69 17.69
C MET A 46 -4.13 1.27 18.86
N PHE A 47 -4.83 1.63 19.95
CA PHE A 47 -4.23 2.38 21.06
C PHE A 47 -3.61 1.48 22.12
N ASN A 48 -4.25 0.35 22.42
CA ASN A 48 -3.90 -0.48 23.58
C ASN A 48 -3.82 -1.98 23.27
N GLY A 49 -4.00 -2.38 22.01
CA GLY A 49 -3.87 -3.77 21.59
C GLY A 49 -2.42 -4.27 21.63
N THR A 50 -2.21 -5.49 21.15
CA THR A 50 -0.87 -6.05 20.99
C THR A 50 -0.37 -5.93 19.56
N ASP A 51 0.94 -6.12 19.37
CA ASP A 51 1.52 -6.26 18.02
C ASP A 51 0.86 -7.40 17.23
N GLU A 52 0.38 -8.44 17.91
CA GLU A 52 -0.26 -9.60 17.30
C GLU A 52 -1.68 -9.26 16.83
N ASP A 53 -2.44 -8.51 17.63
CA ASP A 53 -3.74 -7.98 17.24
C ASP A 53 -3.64 -7.09 16.00
N LEU A 54 -2.65 -6.19 15.99
CA LEU A 54 -2.40 -5.28 14.87
C LEU A 54 -1.89 -5.97 13.62
N ARG A 55 -1.37 -7.21 13.71
CA ARG A 55 -0.92 -8.00 12.55
C ARG A 55 -2.04 -8.78 11.87
N GLN A 56 -3.22 -8.88 12.48
CA GLN A 56 -4.38 -9.47 11.81
C GLN A 56 -4.77 -8.58 10.63
N THR A 57 -4.77 -9.11 9.40
CA THR A 57 -5.01 -8.32 8.17
C THR A 57 -6.28 -7.46 8.24
N LYS A 58 -7.37 -8.01 8.80
CA LYS A 58 -8.64 -7.30 9.04
C LYS A 58 -8.52 -6.05 9.93
N VAL A 59 -7.49 -5.99 10.78
CA VAL A 59 -7.16 -4.83 11.62
C VAL A 59 -6.11 -3.97 10.94
N THR A 60 -5.04 -4.58 10.42
CA THR A 60 -3.87 -3.84 9.93
C THR A 60 -4.24 -2.85 8.84
N GLN A 61 -5.04 -3.27 7.84
CA GLN A 61 -5.34 -2.39 6.71
C GLN A 61 -6.23 -1.22 7.11
N PRO A 62 -7.39 -1.43 7.78
CA PRO A 62 -8.17 -0.29 8.26
C PRO A 62 -7.39 0.61 9.21
N ALA A 63 -6.57 0.04 10.10
CA ALA A 63 -5.84 0.84 11.09
C ALA A 63 -4.79 1.77 10.45
N VAL A 64 -4.02 1.28 9.46
CA VAL A 64 -3.07 2.11 8.69
C VAL A 64 -3.82 3.15 7.84
N PHE A 65 -4.91 2.77 7.18
CA PHE A 65 -5.75 3.69 6.41
C PHE A 65 -6.29 4.83 7.28
N LEU A 66 -6.89 4.51 8.43
CA LEU A 66 -7.46 5.47 9.36
C LEU A 66 -6.41 6.46 9.84
N HIS A 67 -5.27 5.97 10.31
CA HIS A 67 -4.18 6.85 10.70
C HIS A 67 -3.77 7.77 9.55
N SER A 68 -3.55 7.22 8.36
CA SER A 68 -3.04 7.97 7.22
C SER A 68 -3.99 9.08 6.77
N VAL A 69 -5.28 8.75 6.60
CA VAL A 69 -6.31 9.71 6.17
C VAL A 69 -6.60 10.74 7.25
N ILE A 70 -6.77 10.32 8.51
CA ILE A 70 -7.08 11.23 9.60
C ILE A 70 -5.91 12.20 9.84
N SER A 71 -4.66 11.73 9.79
CA SER A 71 -3.51 12.63 9.89
C SER A 71 -3.51 13.68 8.78
N ALA A 72 -3.76 13.29 7.53
CA ALA A 72 -3.83 14.23 6.41
C ALA A 72 -4.99 15.24 6.56
N LEU A 73 -6.18 14.79 6.96
CA LEU A 73 -7.32 15.68 7.17
C LEU A 73 -7.12 16.65 8.35
N CYS A 74 -6.43 16.21 9.42
CA CYS A 74 -6.16 17.05 10.58
C CYS A 74 -5.14 18.17 10.32
N MET A 75 -4.38 18.12 9.22
CA MET A 75 -3.51 19.22 8.80
C MET A 75 -4.31 20.46 8.35
N GLY A 76 -5.62 20.33 8.07
CA GLY A 76 -6.48 21.47 7.72
C GLY A 76 -5.95 22.26 6.51
N ASP A 77 -5.74 23.56 6.70
CA ASP A 77 -5.28 24.47 5.63
C ASP A 77 -3.86 24.19 5.12
N ASP A 78 -3.07 23.42 5.85
CA ASP A 78 -1.74 22.98 5.40
C ASP A 78 -1.82 21.77 4.44
N PHE A 79 -2.95 21.08 4.41
CA PHE A 79 -3.19 19.97 3.48
C PHE A 79 -3.61 20.47 2.09
N LYS A 80 -2.59 20.83 1.29
CA LYS A 80 -2.75 21.32 -0.09
C LYS A 80 -1.98 20.42 -1.06
N PRO A 81 -2.43 19.18 -1.31
CA PRO A 81 -1.74 18.29 -2.21
C PRO A 81 -1.85 18.76 -3.66
N GLU A 82 -0.71 18.81 -4.34
CA GLU A 82 -0.67 19.00 -5.80
C GLU A 82 -0.50 17.66 -6.53
N MET A 83 -0.07 16.63 -5.80
CA MET A 83 0.04 15.24 -6.25
C MET A 83 -0.18 14.32 -5.07
N THR A 84 -0.82 13.17 -5.29
CA THR A 84 -0.91 12.11 -4.27
C THR A 84 -0.51 10.76 -4.82
N ALA A 85 0.04 9.91 -3.96
CA ALA A 85 0.32 8.52 -4.27
C ALA A 85 0.31 7.71 -2.98
N GLY A 86 0.09 6.41 -3.05
CA GLY A 86 0.27 5.57 -1.88
C GLY A 86 0.77 4.19 -2.24
N HIS A 87 1.41 3.54 -1.27
CA HIS A 87 1.98 2.22 -1.49
C HIS A 87 0.95 1.15 -1.17
N SER A 88 0.47 0.43 -2.19
CA SER A 88 -0.54 -0.62 -2.07
C SER A 88 -1.81 -0.11 -1.37
N LEU A 89 -2.01 -0.48 -0.11
CA LEU A 89 -3.06 0.03 0.76
C LEU A 89 -3.12 1.56 0.78
N GLY A 90 -1.96 2.23 0.77
CA GLY A 90 -1.90 3.68 0.79
C GLY A 90 -2.57 4.35 -0.41
N GLU A 91 -2.76 3.64 -1.54
CA GLU A 91 -3.47 4.19 -2.70
C GLU A 91 -4.93 4.54 -2.35
N PHE A 92 -5.58 3.77 -1.46
CA PHE A 92 -6.92 4.10 -0.97
C PHE A 92 -6.90 5.37 -0.11
N SER A 93 -5.88 5.54 0.74
CA SER A 93 -5.70 6.76 1.51
C SER A 93 -5.46 7.97 0.59
N ALA A 94 -4.66 7.81 -0.47
CA ALA A 94 -4.40 8.83 -1.47
C ALA A 94 -5.68 9.25 -2.20
N LEU A 95 -6.49 8.29 -2.63
CA LEU A 95 -7.78 8.55 -3.28
C LEU A 95 -8.74 9.33 -2.38
N VAL A 96 -8.83 8.98 -1.10
CA VAL A 96 -9.66 9.73 -0.13
C VAL A 96 -9.10 11.13 0.10
N ALA A 97 -7.79 11.25 0.30
CA ALA A 97 -7.16 12.53 0.56
C ALA A 97 -7.23 13.48 -0.66
N ALA A 98 -7.26 12.93 -1.88
CA ALA A 98 -7.48 13.66 -3.12
C ALA A 98 -8.98 13.93 -3.41
N GLY A 99 -9.91 13.40 -2.62
CA GLY A 99 -11.35 13.58 -2.78
C GLY A 99 -12.01 12.70 -3.85
N ALA A 100 -11.30 11.71 -4.38
CA ALA A 100 -11.87 10.72 -5.31
C ALA A 100 -12.80 9.73 -4.61
N LEU A 101 -12.57 9.47 -3.33
CA LEU A 101 -13.39 8.63 -2.47
C LEU A 101 -13.80 9.41 -1.21
N SER A 102 -15.00 9.12 -0.69
CA SER A 102 -15.36 9.55 0.66
C SER A 102 -14.54 8.78 1.71
N PHE A 103 -14.43 9.31 2.93
CA PHE A 103 -13.77 8.60 4.04
C PHE A 103 -14.44 7.26 4.32
N GLU A 104 -15.77 7.24 4.32
CA GLU A 104 -16.59 6.07 4.60
C GLU A 104 -16.44 4.99 3.54
N ASP A 105 -16.50 5.37 2.26
CA ASP A 105 -16.34 4.40 1.18
C ASP A 105 -14.91 3.90 1.09
N GLY A 106 -13.91 4.77 1.32
CA GLY A 106 -12.52 4.36 1.46
C GLY A 106 -12.34 3.31 2.56
N LEU A 107 -12.91 3.54 3.75
CA LEU A 107 -12.83 2.60 4.86
C LEU A 107 -13.54 1.27 4.56
N LYS A 108 -14.75 1.32 3.98
CA LYS A 108 -15.49 0.12 3.59
C LYS A 108 -14.74 -0.70 2.55
N LEU A 109 -14.15 -0.05 1.54
CA LEU A 109 -13.35 -0.72 0.52
C LEU A 109 -12.08 -1.34 1.10
N VAL A 110 -11.38 -0.62 1.99
CA VAL A 110 -10.19 -1.14 2.69
C VAL A 110 -10.55 -2.35 3.56
N TYR A 111 -11.67 -2.31 4.27
CA TYR A 111 -12.13 -3.45 5.06
C TYR A 111 -12.50 -4.64 4.18
N ALA A 112 -13.26 -4.42 3.09
CA ALA A 112 -13.60 -5.46 2.13
C ALA A 112 -12.34 -6.08 1.50
N ARG A 113 -11.37 -5.26 1.12
CA ARG A 113 -10.05 -5.69 0.63
C ARG A 113 -9.33 -6.56 1.64
N ALA A 114 -9.27 -6.15 2.90
CA ALA A 114 -8.60 -6.88 3.97
C ALA A 114 -9.20 -8.28 4.17
N MET A 115 -10.54 -8.37 4.20
CA MET A 115 -11.26 -9.63 4.35
C MET A 115 -11.09 -10.55 3.14
N ALA A 116 -11.20 -10.01 1.93
CA ALA A 116 -11.03 -10.77 0.69
C ALA A 116 -9.60 -11.33 0.56
N MET A 117 -8.58 -10.51 0.87
CA MET A 117 -7.19 -10.94 0.89
C MET A 117 -6.94 -12.02 1.94
N GLN A 118 -7.47 -11.85 3.16
CA GLN A 118 -7.34 -12.86 4.21
C GLN A 118 -7.93 -14.20 3.77
N LYS A 119 -9.14 -14.19 3.21
CA LYS A 119 -9.80 -15.40 2.69
C LYS A 119 -9.00 -16.08 1.58
N ALA A 120 -8.42 -15.32 0.65
CA ALA A 120 -7.57 -15.87 -0.41
C ALA A 120 -6.30 -16.53 0.16
N CYS A 121 -5.67 -15.90 1.15
CA CYS A 121 -4.50 -16.45 1.84
C CYS A 121 -4.81 -17.75 2.61
N GLU A 122 -5.95 -17.81 3.28
CA GLU A 122 -6.42 -19.01 4.00
C GLU A 122 -6.74 -20.17 3.03
N ALA A 123 -7.31 -19.85 1.87
CA ALA A 123 -7.63 -20.85 0.84
C ALA A 123 -6.38 -21.41 0.14
N GLN A 124 -5.34 -20.59 -0.05
CA GLN A 124 -4.11 -21.00 -0.73
C GLN A 124 -2.87 -20.44 -0.02
N PRO A 125 -2.21 -21.27 0.83
CA PRO A 125 -0.96 -20.90 1.49
C PRO A 125 0.09 -20.44 0.48
N SER A 126 0.61 -19.24 0.68
CA SER A 126 1.49 -18.54 -0.24
C SER A 126 2.33 -17.51 0.51
N THR A 127 3.33 -16.91 -0.13
CA THR A 127 4.24 -15.99 0.59
C THR A 127 4.91 -14.96 -0.33
N MET A 128 5.76 -14.13 0.28
CA MET A 128 6.55 -13.10 -0.40
C MET A 128 7.99 -13.16 0.10
N ALA A 129 8.94 -12.65 -0.68
CA ALA A 129 10.32 -12.48 -0.25
C ALA A 129 10.91 -11.13 -0.68
N ALA A 130 11.70 -10.52 0.19
CA ALA A 130 12.48 -9.32 -0.13
C ALA A 130 13.81 -9.71 -0.79
N ILE A 131 14.07 -9.10 -1.96
CA ILE A 131 15.29 -9.25 -2.74
C ILE A 131 16.07 -7.93 -2.68
N ILE A 132 17.34 -8.01 -2.25
CA ILE A 132 18.20 -6.86 -2.00
C ILE A 132 19.45 -6.92 -2.86
N ALA A 133 19.77 -5.80 -3.49
CA ALA A 133 20.93 -5.58 -4.36
C ALA A 133 21.00 -6.56 -5.53
N LEU A 134 19.89 -6.68 -6.28
CA LEU A 134 19.84 -7.35 -7.56
C LEU A 134 19.09 -6.45 -8.56
N PRO A 135 19.54 -6.33 -9.83
CA PRO A 135 18.84 -5.56 -10.84
C PRO A 135 17.43 -6.09 -11.12
N ASP A 136 16.50 -5.19 -11.41
CA ASP A 136 15.09 -5.48 -11.65
C ASP A 136 14.93 -6.53 -12.76
N GLU A 137 15.68 -6.40 -13.86
CA GLU A 137 15.60 -7.30 -15.02
C GLU A 137 16.02 -8.74 -14.65
N LYS A 138 17.02 -8.87 -13.76
CA LYS A 138 17.46 -10.20 -13.30
C LYS A 138 16.44 -10.82 -12.34
N VAL A 139 15.76 -10.00 -11.53
CA VAL A 139 14.65 -10.47 -10.69
C VAL A 139 13.51 -10.98 -11.57
N GLU A 140 13.11 -10.22 -12.58
CA GLU A 140 12.06 -10.59 -13.54
C GLU A 140 12.39 -11.88 -14.29
N GLU A 141 13.63 -12.04 -14.78
CA GLU A 141 14.12 -13.25 -15.45
C GLU A 141 13.96 -14.50 -14.57
N ILE A 142 14.39 -14.42 -13.30
CA ILE A 142 14.31 -15.55 -12.37
C ILE A 142 12.85 -15.86 -12.00
N CYS A 143 12.01 -14.84 -11.79
CA CYS A 143 10.57 -15.02 -11.58
C CYS A 143 9.91 -15.74 -12.77
N ALA A 144 10.25 -15.34 -14.01
CA ALA A 144 9.75 -15.97 -15.23
C ALA A 144 10.24 -17.42 -15.37
N GLN A 145 11.52 -17.69 -15.04
CA GLN A 145 12.07 -19.04 -15.03
C GLN A 145 11.30 -19.95 -14.07
N VAL A 146 11.11 -19.51 -12.82
CA VAL A 146 10.37 -20.27 -11.80
C VAL A 146 8.92 -20.50 -12.24
N SER A 147 8.31 -19.49 -12.87
CA SER A 147 6.94 -19.60 -13.38
C SER A 147 6.81 -20.58 -14.55
N ALA A 148 7.81 -20.64 -15.44
CA ALA A 148 7.84 -21.59 -16.54
C ALA A 148 7.97 -23.06 -16.09
N GLU A 149 8.45 -23.27 -14.86
CA GLU A 149 8.59 -24.60 -14.24
C GLU A 149 7.33 -25.02 -13.46
N GLY A 150 6.26 -24.20 -13.48
CA GLY A 150 4.94 -24.54 -12.94
C GLY A 150 4.60 -23.91 -11.59
N GLU A 151 5.53 -23.17 -10.98
CA GLU A 151 5.28 -22.43 -9.74
C GLU A 151 4.71 -21.03 -10.02
N VAL A 152 4.18 -20.35 -9.00
CA VAL A 152 3.85 -18.91 -9.14
C VAL A 152 4.96 -18.10 -8.51
N CYS A 153 5.59 -17.22 -9.26
CA CYS A 153 6.56 -16.26 -8.74
C CYS A 153 6.60 -14.99 -9.61
N VAL A 154 6.27 -13.85 -9.04
CA VAL A 154 6.25 -12.56 -9.75
C VAL A 154 6.94 -11.48 -8.93
N ALA A 155 7.48 -10.46 -9.59
CA ALA A 155 7.91 -9.23 -8.94
C ALA A 155 6.68 -8.40 -8.52
N ALA A 156 6.39 -8.37 -7.22
CA ALA A 156 5.21 -7.75 -6.64
C ALA A 156 5.39 -6.28 -6.29
N ASN A 157 6.58 -5.87 -5.85
CA ASN A 157 6.82 -4.48 -5.47
C ASN A 157 8.20 -4.01 -5.93
N TYR A 158 8.23 -2.96 -6.75
CA TYR A 158 9.44 -2.25 -7.13
C TYR A 158 9.61 -1.06 -6.18
N ASN A 159 10.26 -1.27 -5.03
CA ASN A 159 10.24 -0.30 -3.93
C ASN A 159 11.28 0.80 -4.04
N CYS A 160 12.49 0.47 -4.49
CA CYS A 160 13.53 1.42 -4.86
C CYS A 160 14.62 0.65 -5.63
N PRO A 161 15.59 1.33 -6.27
CA PRO A 161 16.71 0.64 -6.94
C PRO A 161 17.37 -0.41 -6.03
N GLY A 162 17.41 -1.66 -6.50
CA GLY A 162 17.97 -2.80 -5.77
C GLY A 162 17.15 -3.26 -4.56
N GLN A 163 15.88 -2.90 -4.43
CA GLN A 163 14.98 -3.41 -3.40
C GLN A 163 13.62 -3.78 -4.01
N ILE A 164 13.46 -5.07 -4.31
CA ILE A 164 12.21 -5.64 -4.85
C ILE A 164 11.61 -6.60 -3.83
N VAL A 165 10.29 -6.75 -3.87
CA VAL A 165 9.60 -7.87 -3.23
C VAL A 165 9.02 -8.77 -4.33
N ILE A 166 9.31 -10.07 -4.24
CA ILE A 166 8.69 -11.10 -5.07
C ILE A 166 7.57 -11.78 -4.29
N SER A 167 6.58 -12.32 -4.99
CA SER A 167 5.35 -12.88 -4.43
C SER A 167 4.90 -14.10 -5.21
N GLY A 168 4.44 -15.14 -4.52
CA GLY A 168 4.20 -16.42 -5.17
C GLY A 168 3.84 -17.59 -4.25
N SER A 169 3.82 -18.80 -4.82
CA SER A 169 3.72 -20.03 -4.04
C SER A 169 4.91 -20.16 -3.09
N ILE A 170 4.74 -20.89 -1.99
CA ILE A 170 5.84 -21.10 -1.02
C ILE A 170 7.05 -21.77 -1.70
N GLU A 171 6.80 -22.79 -2.52
CA GLU A 171 7.83 -23.49 -3.26
C GLU A 171 8.51 -22.59 -4.30
N GLY A 172 7.73 -21.84 -5.08
CA GLY A 172 8.22 -20.86 -6.04
C GLY A 172 9.11 -19.79 -5.41
N ILE A 173 8.69 -19.23 -4.26
CA ILE A 173 9.48 -18.23 -3.54
C ILE A 173 10.77 -18.81 -2.98
N ASN A 174 10.74 -20.01 -2.40
CA ASN A 174 11.94 -20.66 -1.88
C ASN A 174 12.96 -20.91 -2.99
N LYS A 175 12.50 -21.47 -4.13
CA LYS A 175 13.34 -21.70 -5.31
C LYS A 175 13.90 -20.39 -5.88
N ALA A 176 13.06 -19.37 -6.04
CA ALA A 176 13.50 -18.06 -6.51
C ALA A 176 14.56 -17.46 -5.58
N CYS A 177 14.40 -17.58 -4.26
CA CYS A 177 15.40 -17.07 -3.31
C CYS A 177 16.78 -17.72 -3.47
N GLU A 178 16.84 -19.02 -3.76
CA GLU A 178 18.10 -19.72 -4.03
C GLU A 178 18.75 -19.22 -5.32
N LEU A 179 17.97 -19.15 -6.40
CA LEU A 179 18.43 -18.64 -7.70
C LEU A 179 18.91 -17.20 -7.62
N MET A 180 18.19 -16.32 -6.91
CA MET A 180 18.56 -14.91 -6.72
C MET A 180 19.87 -14.77 -5.96
N LYS A 181 20.09 -15.58 -4.91
CA LYS A 181 21.37 -15.61 -4.17
C LYS A 181 22.51 -16.07 -5.06
N ALA A 182 22.30 -17.13 -5.84
CA ALA A 182 23.28 -17.62 -6.80
C ALA A 182 23.60 -16.58 -7.90
N ALA A 183 22.61 -15.77 -8.30
CA ALA A 183 22.74 -14.67 -9.24
C ALA A 183 23.36 -13.39 -8.66
N GLY A 184 23.76 -13.38 -7.38
CA GLY A 184 24.49 -12.28 -6.76
C GLY A 184 23.66 -11.34 -5.88
N ALA A 185 22.39 -11.66 -5.58
CA ALA A 185 21.62 -10.87 -4.63
C ALA A 185 22.29 -10.87 -3.25
N LYS A 186 22.45 -9.69 -2.64
CA LYS A 186 23.00 -9.56 -1.29
C LYS A 186 22.12 -10.27 -0.26
N ARG A 187 20.79 -10.21 -0.43
CA ARG A 187 19.81 -10.91 0.41
C ARG A 187 18.62 -11.34 -0.45
N ALA A 188 18.11 -12.53 -0.19
CA ALA A 188 16.80 -13.00 -0.64
C ALA A 188 16.12 -13.66 0.56
N LEU A 189 15.09 -13.04 1.10
CA LEU A 189 14.53 -13.35 2.42
C LEU A 189 13.01 -13.46 2.39
N PRO A 190 12.45 -14.64 2.70
CA PRO A 190 11.02 -14.77 2.94
C PRO A 190 10.53 -13.80 4.00
N LEU A 191 9.39 -13.17 3.73
CA LEU A 191 8.74 -12.22 4.61
C LEU A 191 7.74 -12.94 5.53
N LYS A 192 7.59 -12.42 6.75
CA LYS A 192 6.56 -12.90 7.69
C LYS A 192 5.20 -12.27 7.33
N VAL A 193 4.63 -12.70 6.21
CA VAL A 193 3.35 -12.21 5.69
C VAL A 193 2.37 -13.36 5.47
N GLY A 194 1.07 -13.05 5.51
CA GLY A 194 0.01 -14.06 5.44
C GLY A 194 -0.23 -14.63 4.04
N GLY A 195 0.31 -14.03 2.96
CA GLY A 195 0.13 -14.55 1.61
C GLY A 195 0.87 -13.79 0.53
N ALA A 196 0.69 -14.23 -0.71
CA ALA A 196 1.32 -13.69 -1.91
C ALA A 196 0.57 -12.48 -2.49
N PHE A 197 0.65 -11.33 -1.81
CA PHE A 197 0.03 -10.08 -2.30
C PHE A 197 0.60 -9.62 -3.64
N HIS A 198 -0.19 -8.91 -4.45
CA HIS A 198 0.25 -8.41 -5.76
C HIS A 198 0.73 -9.51 -6.71
N SER A 199 0.03 -10.66 -6.69
CA SER A 199 0.32 -11.82 -7.53
C SER A 199 -0.97 -12.43 -8.10
N PRO A 200 -0.87 -13.32 -9.10
CA PRO A 200 -2.03 -14.06 -9.60
C PRO A 200 -2.80 -14.85 -8.52
N LEU A 201 -2.16 -15.22 -7.41
CA LEU A 201 -2.81 -15.93 -6.30
C LEU A 201 -3.85 -15.07 -5.56
N MET A 202 -3.82 -13.75 -5.75
CA MET A 202 -4.84 -12.84 -5.20
C MET A 202 -6.06 -12.68 -6.11
N ASN A 203 -6.17 -13.43 -7.22
CA ASN A 203 -7.32 -13.31 -8.12
C ASN A 203 -8.68 -13.55 -7.41
N PRO A 204 -8.84 -14.51 -6.48
CA PRO A 204 -10.09 -14.64 -5.72
C PRO A 204 -10.43 -13.38 -4.92
N ALA A 205 -9.44 -12.76 -4.27
CA ALA A 205 -9.61 -11.52 -3.53
C ALA A 205 -9.96 -10.34 -4.44
N LYS A 206 -9.35 -10.29 -5.63
CA LYS A 206 -9.62 -9.28 -6.66
C LYS A 206 -11.09 -9.31 -7.08
N VAL A 207 -11.67 -10.48 -7.33
CA VAL A 207 -13.07 -10.60 -7.78
C VAL A 207 -14.04 -10.03 -6.73
N GLU A 208 -13.82 -10.35 -5.45
CA GLU A 208 -14.64 -9.81 -4.35
C GLU A 208 -14.48 -8.30 -4.21
N LEU A 209 -13.24 -7.79 -4.28
CA LEU A 209 -12.97 -6.35 -4.21
C LEU A 209 -13.51 -5.59 -5.43
N GLU A 210 -13.45 -6.18 -6.62
CA GLU A 210 -13.97 -5.60 -7.86
C GLU A 210 -15.47 -5.32 -7.76
N ALA A 211 -16.24 -6.25 -7.19
CA ALA A 211 -17.66 -6.04 -6.94
C ALA A 211 -17.91 -4.83 -6.01
N ALA A 212 -17.12 -4.70 -4.94
CA ALA A 212 -17.22 -3.57 -4.02
C ALA A 212 -16.82 -2.24 -4.69
N ILE A 213 -15.71 -2.21 -5.44
CA ILE A 213 -15.23 -1.02 -6.17
C ILE A 213 -16.27 -0.57 -7.21
N ASN A 214 -16.89 -1.51 -7.93
CA ASN A 214 -17.89 -1.18 -8.94
C ASN A 214 -19.16 -0.59 -8.32
N ALA A 215 -19.51 -1.02 -7.10
CA ALA A 215 -20.64 -0.47 -6.34
C ALA A 215 -20.35 0.89 -5.67
N THR A 216 -19.08 1.30 -5.61
CA THR A 216 -18.66 2.59 -5.04
C THR A 216 -18.55 3.66 -6.13
N GLU A 217 -19.07 4.85 -5.86
CA GLU A 217 -18.85 6.01 -6.72
C GLU A 217 -17.42 6.55 -6.52
N ILE A 218 -16.74 6.81 -7.63
CA ILE A 218 -15.42 7.46 -7.63
C ILE A 218 -15.62 8.81 -8.30
N HIS A 219 -15.15 9.88 -7.65
CA HIS A 219 -15.23 11.24 -8.15
C HIS A 219 -13.91 11.69 -8.75
N ALA A 220 -13.95 12.75 -9.55
CA ALA A 220 -12.73 13.37 -10.06
C ALA A 220 -11.93 13.96 -8.87
N PRO A 221 -10.65 13.57 -8.68
CA PRO A 221 -9.85 14.09 -7.59
C PRO A 221 -9.46 15.55 -7.82
N LYS A 222 -9.17 16.28 -6.74
CA LYS A 222 -8.70 17.67 -6.77
C LYS A 222 -7.27 17.84 -7.31
N CYS A 223 -6.51 16.76 -7.38
CA CYS A 223 -5.15 16.70 -7.93
C CYS A 223 -4.89 15.29 -8.49
N PRO A 224 -3.88 15.09 -9.36
CA PRO A 224 -3.56 13.76 -9.85
C PRO A 224 -3.24 12.74 -8.75
N VAL A 225 -3.73 11.53 -8.93
CA VAL A 225 -3.42 10.36 -8.09
C VAL A 225 -2.57 9.41 -8.91
N TYR A 226 -1.35 9.12 -8.45
CA TYR A 226 -0.45 8.20 -9.13
C TYR A 226 -0.76 6.78 -8.70
N GLN A 227 -1.22 5.95 -9.64
CA GLN A 227 -1.69 4.61 -9.32
C GLN A 227 -0.60 3.56 -9.48
N ASN A 228 -0.65 2.53 -8.64
CA ASN A 228 0.44 1.57 -8.51
C ASN A 228 0.67 0.70 -9.75
N VAL A 229 -0.40 0.47 -10.52
CA VAL A 229 -0.46 -0.46 -11.67
C VAL A 229 0.47 -0.04 -12.81
N ASP A 230 0.45 1.25 -13.15
CA ASP A 230 1.18 1.84 -14.29
C ASP A 230 2.12 2.98 -13.86
N ALA A 231 2.06 3.41 -12.59
CA ALA A 231 2.79 4.53 -12.03
C ALA A 231 2.46 5.89 -12.66
N MET A 232 1.32 6.02 -13.33
CA MET A 232 0.93 7.25 -14.03
C MET A 232 -0.06 8.10 -13.23
N PRO A 233 -0.09 9.43 -13.44
CA PRO A 233 -1.07 10.32 -12.84
C PRO A 233 -2.45 10.15 -13.49
N HIS A 234 -3.47 9.88 -12.69
CA HIS A 234 -4.86 9.81 -13.15
C HIS A 234 -5.76 10.86 -12.47
N THR A 235 -6.69 11.38 -13.26
CA THR A 235 -7.77 12.28 -12.81
C THR A 235 -9.15 11.87 -13.34
N ASP A 236 -9.21 10.95 -14.31
CA ASP A 236 -10.47 10.37 -14.78
C ASP A 236 -10.93 9.27 -13.80
N PRO A 237 -12.11 9.39 -13.18
CA PRO A 237 -12.66 8.37 -12.30
C PRO A 237 -12.80 6.99 -12.93
N VAL A 238 -13.01 6.90 -14.24
CA VAL A 238 -13.16 5.62 -14.96
C VAL A 238 -11.82 4.89 -15.03
N GLU A 239 -10.74 5.60 -15.35
CA GLU A 239 -9.38 5.06 -15.33
C GLU A 239 -8.97 4.65 -13.91
N ILE A 240 -9.24 5.54 -12.94
CA ILE A 240 -8.97 5.29 -11.51
C ILE A 240 -9.61 3.99 -11.05
N LYS A 241 -10.90 3.82 -11.34
CA LYS A 241 -11.67 2.63 -10.98
C LYS A 241 -11.05 1.37 -11.59
N LYS A 242 -10.75 1.40 -12.89
CA LYS A 242 -10.16 0.27 -13.63
C LYS A 242 -8.81 -0.14 -13.04
N ASN A 243 -7.95 0.82 -12.74
CA ASN A 243 -6.63 0.58 -12.18
C ASN A 243 -6.71 0.04 -10.73
N LEU A 244 -7.64 0.56 -9.93
CA LEU A 244 -7.84 0.10 -8.55
C LEU A 244 -8.29 -1.37 -8.49
N VAL A 245 -9.13 -1.80 -9.43
CA VAL A 245 -9.52 -3.22 -9.60
C VAL A 245 -8.32 -4.10 -9.95
N ALA A 246 -7.42 -3.63 -10.82
CA ALA A 246 -6.25 -4.40 -11.24
C ALA A 246 -5.17 -4.49 -10.14
N GLN A 247 -5.14 -3.55 -9.19
CA GLN A 247 -4.07 -3.36 -8.22
C GLN A 247 -3.68 -4.62 -7.42
N LEU A 248 -4.64 -5.43 -6.98
CA LEU A 248 -4.36 -6.59 -6.11
C LEU A 248 -3.56 -7.71 -6.79
N THR A 249 -3.60 -7.77 -8.12
CA THR A 249 -2.91 -8.79 -8.93
C THR A 249 -1.77 -8.21 -9.76
N ALA A 250 -1.55 -6.90 -9.67
CA ALA A 250 -0.50 -6.19 -10.41
C ALA A 250 0.60 -5.71 -9.45
N SER A 251 1.79 -5.50 -10.00
CA SER A 251 2.93 -5.00 -9.25
C SER A 251 2.69 -3.57 -8.74
N VAL A 252 3.20 -3.27 -7.55
CA VAL A 252 3.33 -1.89 -7.04
C VAL A 252 4.61 -1.28 -7.60
N ARG A 253 4.47 -0.35 -8.56
CA ARG A 253 5.58 0.29 -9.26
C ARG A 253 6.11 1.54 -8.55
N TRP A 254 6.40 1.45 -7.26
CA TRP A 254 6.74 2.61 -6.42
C TRP A 254 7.98 3.40 -6.92
N THR A 255 9.02 2.72 -7.39
CA THR A 255 10.20 3.35 -8.01
C THR A 255 9.78 4.26 -9.17
N GLN A 256 8.93 3.76 -10.07
CA GLN A 256 8.43 4.53 -11.21
C GLN A 256 7.48 5.64 -10.76
N THR A 257 6.61 5.38 -9.77
CA THR A 257 5.70 6.39 -9.22
C THR A 257 6.48 7.61 -8.74
N VAL A 258 7.49 7.43 -7.89
CA VAL A 258 8.28 8.55 -7.38
C VAL A 258 9.06 9.25 -8.50
N LYS A 259 9.63 8.51 -9.45
CA LYS A 259 10.32 9.11 -10.61
C LYS A 259 9.38 9.98 -11.45
N ASN A 260 8.17 9.50 -11.72
CA ASN A 260 7.17 10.23 -12.50
C ASN A 260 6.69 11.47 -11.74
N MET A 261 6.44 11.35 -10.43
CA MET A 261 6.10 12.51 -9.59
C MET A 261 7.18 13.59 -9.62
N VAL A 262 8.46 13.21 -9.53
CA VAL A 262 9.59 14.16 -9.63
C VAL A 262 9.70 14.76 -11.02
N ALA A 263 9.54 13.95 -12.08
CA ALA A 263 9.53 14.43 -13.46
C ALA A 263 8.42 15.46 -13.71
N ASP A 264 7.27 15.27 -13.05
CA ASP A 264 6.13 16.19 -13.12
C ASP A 264 6.26 17.39 -12.15
N GLY A 265 7.37 17.50 -11.41
CA GLY A 265 7.73 18.68 -10.61
C GLY A 265 7.60 18.54 -9.10
N ALA A 266 7.42 17.33 -8.56
CA ALA A 266 7.47 17.09 -7.12
C ALA A 266 8.90 17.32 -6.57
N THR A 267 9.02 18.15 -5.55
CA THR A 267 10.31 18.47 -4.89
C THR A 267 10.28 18.23 -3.37
N ASP A 268 9.08 18.09 -2.81
CA ASP A 268 8.81 18.00 -1.38
C ASP A 268 7.71 16.96 -1.15
N PHE A 269 8.03 15.90 -0.42
CA PHE A 269 7.17 14.76 -0.14
C PHE A 269 6.83 14.71 1.35
N THR A 270 5.54 14.77 1.68
CA THR A 270 5.02 14.53 3.03
C THR A 270 4.42 13.13 3.13
N GLU A 271 5.00 12.27 3.96
CA GLU A 271 4.44 10.95 4.28
C GLU A 271 3.37 11.08 5.36
N CYS A 272 2.12 10.80 4.98
CA CYS A 272 0.94 10.87 5.85
C CYS A 272 0.53 9.48 6.29
N GLY A 273 0.90 9.11 7.52
CA GLY A 273 0.59 7.82 8.09
C GLY A 273 1.63 7.39 9.12
N PRO A 274 1.49 6.19 9.68
CA PRO A 274 2.43 5.70 10.67
C PRO A 274 3.78 5.37 10.02
N GLY A 275 4.87 5.56 10.77
CA GLY A 275 6.23 5.21 10.32
C GLY A 275 6.89 6.22 9.38
N ALA A 276 7.98 5.79 8.75
CA ALA A 276 8.81 6.61 7.86
C ALA A 276 9.38 5.81 6.68
N VAL A 277 8.64 4.77 6.25
CA VAL A 277 9.14 3.82 5.25
C VAL A 277 9.26 4.51 3.89
N LEU A 278 8.24 5.27 3.48
CA LEU A 278 8.25 5.91 2.18
C LEU A 278 9.28 7.02 2.10
N GLN A 279 9.53 7.75 3.20
CA GLN A 279 10.65 8.71 3.29
C GLN A 279 11.98 8.06 2.92
N GLY A 280 12.27 6.87 3.47
CA GLY A 280 13.49 6.13 3.17
C GLY A 280 13.56 5.64 1.73
N LEU A 281 12.45 5.18 1.16
CA LEU A 281 12.38 4.73 -0.23
C LEU A 281 12.55 5.91 -1.21
N ILE A 282 11.87 7.03 -0.97
CA ILE A 282 11.94 8.24 -1.80
C ILE A 282 13.38 8.75 -1.86
N LYS A 283 14.08 8.86 -0.71
CA LYS A 283 15.48 9.31 -0.67
C LYS A 283 16.45 8.42 -1.47
N LYS A 284 16.12 7.14 -1.67
CA LYS A 284 16.90 6.23 -2.52
C LYS A 284 16.57 6.38 -4.01
N ILE A 285 15.37 6.84 -4.34
CA ILE A 285 14.89 7.00 -5.72
C ILE A 285 15.25 8.38 -6.28
N ALA A 286 15.02 9.42 -5.47
CA ALA A 286 15.21 10.83 -5.80
C ALA A 286 15.93 11.55 -4.63
N PRO A 287 17.27 11.42 -4.52
CA PRO A 287 18.07 11.99 -3.43
C PRO A 287 17.97 13.51 -3.28
N GLU A 288 17.62 14.21 -4.36
CA GLU A 288 17.42 15.65 -4.42
C GLU A 288 16.08 16.13 -3.85
N ALA A 289 15.10 15.24 -3.73
CA ALA A 289 13.79 15.58 -3.19
C ALA A 289 13.81 15.57 -1.65
N THR A 290 13.04 16.48 -1.05
CA THR A 290 12.81 16.46 0.40
C THR A 290 11.74 15.43 0.72
N ALA A 291 11.94 14.64 1.77
CA ALA A 291 10.94 13.68 2.26
C ALA A 291 10.90 13.66 3.79
N HIS A 292 9.72 13.91 4.35
CA HIS A 292 9.48 14.02 5.79
C HIS A 292 8.07 13.51 6.18
N GLY A 293 7.83 13.27 7.47
CA GLY A 293 6.50 12.95 8.00
C GLY A 293 5.68 14.21 8.32
N ILE A 294 4.45 14.02 8.78
CA ILE A 294 3.66 15.08 9.42
C ILE A 294 4.32 15.39 10.78
N ALA A 295 4.62 16.67 11.02
CA ALA A 295 5.22 17.16 12.25
C ALA A 295 4.21 17.28 13.39
#